data_AF-A0AA43KXF7-F1
#
_entry.id   AF-A0AA43KXF7-F1
#
_cell.length_a   1.000
_cell.length_b   1.000
_cell.length_c   1.000
_cell.angle_alpha   90.00
_cell.angle_beta   90.00
_cell.angle_gamma   90.00
#
_symmetry.space_group_name_H-M   'P 1'
#
loop_
_entity.id
_entity.type
_entity.pdbx_description
1 polymer ?
#
loop_
_entity_poly.entity_id
_entity_poly.type
_entity_poly.pdbx_seq_one_letter_code
_entity_poly.pdbx_strand_id
1 'polypeptide(L)'
;MRQRKSNTLTKEQYTELFCLEKRIRNRRVIYVSEEAYQKLKDTAFLFKFDNYTTTSSLADAILNEHFQTNKDLLNALWQEAGEQFVKDIDSIGSRRSDNEEDNESD
;
A
#
# COMPACT_ATOMS: atom_id res chain seq x y z
N MET A 1 15.17 -22.58 -12.82
CA MET A 1 14.45 -21.62 -11.96
C MET A 1 12.98 -21.98 -11.98
N ARG A 2 12.39 -22.34 -10.83
CA ARG A 2 10.96 -22.69 -10.74
C ARG A 2 10.14 -21.40 -10.84
N GLN A 3 9.31 -21.27 -11.88
CA GLN A 3 8.24 -20.29 -11.91
C GLN A 3 7.35 -20.54 -10.68
N ARG A 4 7.40 -19.64 -9.68
CA ARG A 4 6.40 -19.62 -8.62
C ARG A 4 5.09 -19.23 -9.30
N LYS A 5 4.11 -20.14 -9.31
CA LYS A 5 2.74 -19.82 -9.70
C LYS A 5 2.31 -18.62 -8.87
N SER A 6 2.18 -17.46 -9.49
CA SER A 6 1.57 -16.29 -8.85
C SER A 6 0.11 -16.63 -8.64
N ASN A 7 -0.25 -17.04 -7.42
CA ASN A 7 -1.63 -16.90 -6.98
C ASN A 7 -1.87 -15.39 -6.90
N THR A 8 -2.35 -14.80 -7.98
CA THR A 8 -2.68 -13.39 -8.04
C THR A 8 -3.81 -13.15 -7.03
N LEU A 9 -3.49 -12.47 -5.92
CA LEU A 9 -4.49 -12.09 -4.92
C LEU A 9 -5.49 -11.11 -5.52
N THR A 10 -6.76 -11.19 -5.11
CA THR A 10 -7.73 -10.13 -5.40
C THR A 10 -7.55 -8.95 -4.43
N LYS A 11 -8.22 -7.83 -4.72
CA LYS A 11 -8.24 -6.64 -3.85
C LYS A 11 -8.75 -6.98 -2.45
N GLU A 12 -9.85 -7.72 -2.38
CA GLU A 12 -10.51 -8.13 -1.13
C GLU A 12 -9.59 -9.01 -0.30
N GLN A 13 -8.96 -10.02 -0.93
CA GLN A 13 -8.00 -10.89 -0.27
C GLN A 13 -6.77 -10.13 0.23
N TYR A 14 -6.27 -9.18 -0.57
CA TYR A 14 -5.16 -8.34 -0.15
C TYR A 14 -5.54 -7.45 1.05
N THR A 15 -6.75 -6.89 1.05
CA THR A 15 -7.26 -6.10 2.17
C THR A 15 -7.36 -6.92 3.45
N GLU A 16 -7.96 -8.12 3.40
CA GLU A 16 -8.08 -9.00 4.56
C GLU A 16 -6.72 -9.38 5.15
N LEU A 17 -5.72 -9.60 4.31
CA LEU A 17 -4.40 -10.05 4.74
C LEU A 17 -3.50 -8.92 5.26
N PHE A 18 -3.54 -7.75 4.63
CA PHE A 18 -2.50 -6.74 4.81
C PHE A 18 -3.00 -5.37 5.29
N CYS A 19 -4.31 -5.11 5.28
CA CYS A 19 -4.87 -3.82 5.67
C CYS A 19 -5.47 -3.88 7.07
N LEU A 20 -4.65 -3.64 8.10
CA LEU A 20 -5.10 -3.57 9.49
C LEU A 20 -5.88 -2.27 9.78
N GLU A 21 -6.90 -2.35 10.64
CA GLU A 21 -7.69 -1.19 11.07
C GLU A 21 -6.89 -0.17 11.91
N LYS A 22 -5.74 -0.59 12.47
CA LYS A 22 -4.91 0.25 13.34
C LYS A 22 -4.18 1.33 12.55
N ARG A 23 -4.65 2.57 12.66
CA ARG A 23 -4.04 3.73 11.99
C ARG A 23 -2.77 4.22 12.71
N ILE A 24 -1.69 4.41 11.95
CA ILE A 24 -0.44 5.03 12.40
C ILE A 24 -0.26 6.35 11.62
N ARG A 25 0.03 7.49 12.28
CA ARG A 25 0.14 8.82 11.63
C ARG A 25 1.51 9.49 11.85
N ASN A 26 1.95 10.28 10.87
CA ASN A 26 2.98 11.32 10.93
C ASN A 26 4.41 10.93 11.39
N ARG A 27 5.00 9.84 10.88
CA ARG A 27 6.44 9.53 11.11
C ARG A 27 7.07 8.83 9.90
N ARG A 28 8.36 9.08 9.65
CA ARG A 28 9.16 8.44 8.58
C ARG A 28 9.71 7.06 8.97
N VAL A 29 9.18 6.45 10.03
CA VAL A 29 9.59 5.14 10.58
C VAL A 29 8.35 4.26 10.69
N ILE A 30 8.45 3.01 10.24
CA ILE A 30 7.37 2.02 10.34
C ILE A 30 7.42 1.40 11.73
N TYR A 31 6.36 1.59 12.52
CA TYR A 31 6.18 0.88 13.79
C TYR A 31 5.45 -0.43 13.53
N VAL A 32 6.02 -1.53 14.02
CA VAL A 32 5.37 -2.84 14.07
C VAL A 32 4.94 -3.15 15.52
N SER A 33 4.08 -4.14 15.72
CA SER A 33 3.78 -4.61 17.07
C SER A 33 5.03 -5.19 17.73
N GLU A 34 5.07 -5.19 19.07
CA GLU A 34 6.16 -5.81 19.82
C GLU A 34 6.36 -7.28 19.42
N GLU A 35 5.25 -7.99 19.24
CA GLU A 35 5.27 -9.39 18.77
C GLU A 35 5.93 -9.54 17.40
N ALA A 36 5.58 -8.68 16.43
CA ALA A 36 6.17 -8.72 15.10
C ALA A 36 7.65 -8.33 15.13
N TYR A 37 8.03 -7.34 15.95
CA TYR A 37 9.43 -6.96 16.14
C TYR A 37 10.26 -8.12 16.70
N GLN A 38 9.76 -8.80 17.74
CA GLN A 38 10.44 -9.93 18.36
C GLN A 38 10.61 -11.09 17.36
N LYS A 39 9.58 -11.42 16.58
CA LYS A 39 9.68 -12.42 15.51
C LYS A 39 10.72 -12.05 14.45
N LEU A 40 10.75 -10.78 14.01
CA LEU A 40 11.75 -10.30 13.05
C LEU A 40 13.16 -10.40 13.62
N LYS A 41 13.35 -10.01 14.88
CA LYS A 41 14.64 -10.07 15.57
C LYS A 41 15.15 -11.50 15.70
N ASP A 42 14.29 -12.42 16.13
CA ASP A 42 14.64 -13.84 16.29
C ASP A 42 14.96 -14.47 14.93
N THR A 43 14.19 -14.13 13.89
CA THR A 43 14.46 -14.60 12.53
C THR A 43 15.79 -14.06 11.99
N ALA A 44 16.06 -12.76 12.16
CA ALA A 44 17.32 -12.16 11.73
C ALA A 44 18.53 -12.78 12.46
N PHE A 45 18.36 -13.14 13.74
CA PHE A 45 19.40 -13.79 14.53
C PHE A 45 19.84 -15.14 13.93
N LEU A 46 18.92 -15.92 13.35
CA LEU A 46 19.24 -17.21 12.70
C LEU A 46 20.26 -17.07 11.56
N PHE A 47 20.28 -15.92 10.88
CA PHE A 47 21.15 -15.65 9.72
C PHE A 47 22.26 -14.64 10.05
N LYS A 48 22.39 -14.25 11.31
CA LYS A 48 23.29 -13.16 11.71
C LYS A 48 24.75 -13.47 11.41
N PHE A 49 25.21 -14.69 11.66
CA PHE A 49 26.63 -15.04 11.53
C PHE A 49 27.05 -15.33 10.10
N ASP A 50 26.16 -15.92 9.29
CA ASP A 50 26.46 -16.30 7.91
C ASP A 50 26.23 -15.16 6.92
N ASN A 51 25.24 -14.29 7.19
CA ASN A 51 24.78 -13.26 6.25
C ASN A 51 24.85 -11.84 6.81
N TYR A 52 25.39 -11.65 8.02
CA TYR A 52 25.39 -10.35 8.73
C TYR A 52 24.01 -9.69 8.78
N THR A 53 22.95 -10.50 8.81
CA THR A 53 21.58 -10.01 8.74
C THR A 53 21.21 -9.25 10.01
N THR A 54 20.68 -8.05 9.81
CA THR A 54 20.06 -7.24 10.87
C THR A 54 18.54 -7.30 10.77
N THR A 55 17.84 -7.01 11.86
CA THR A 55 16.38 -6.89 11.87
C THR A 55 15.89 -5.92 10.80
N SER A 56 16.56 -4.77 10.64
CA SER A 56 16.19 -3.76 9.65
C SER A 56 16.39 -4.23 8.22
N SER A 57 17.53 -4.87 7.90
CA SER A 57 17.77 -5.41 6.55
C SER A 57 16.81 -6.54 6.19
N LEU A 58 16.42 -7.37 7.17
CA LEU A 58 15.42 -8.41 6.96
C LEU A 58 14.03 -7.80 6.71
N ALA A 59 13.64 -6.82 7.51
CA ALA A 59 12.37 -6.12 7.34
C ALA A 59 12.28 -5.43 5.96
N ASP A 60 13.35 -4.75 5.54
CA ASP A 60 13.43 -4.11 4.23
C ASP A 60 13.30 -5.13 3.08
N ALA A 61 14.02 -6.25 3.17
CA ALA A 61 13.94 -7.31 2.17
C ALA A 61 12.53 -7.92 2.07
N ILE A 62 11.86 -8.15 3.21
CA ILE A 62 10.48 -8.68 3.25
C ILE A 62 9.51 -7.68 2.61
N LEU A 63 9.62 -6.40 2.93
CA LEU A 63 8.77 -5.35 2.35
C LEU A 63 8.98 -5.25 0.84
N ASN A 64 10.23 -5.29 0.38
CA ASN A 64 10.56 -5.26 -1.04
C ASN A 64 9.99 -6.48 -1.78
N GLU A 65 10.15 -7.69 -1.25
CA GLU A 65 9.59 -8.91 -1.84
C GLU A 65 8.06 -8.84 -1.89
N HIS A 66 7.42 -8.31 -0.84
CA HIS A 66 5.96 -8.11 -0.80
C HIS A 66 5.48 -7.20 -1.93
N PHE A 67 6.14 -6.05 -2.13
CA PHE A 67 5.78 -5.12 -3.21
C PHE A 67 6.05 -5.70 -4.60
N GLN A 68 7.14 -6.46 -4.78
CA GLN A 68 7.42 -7.11 -6.06
C GLN A 68 6.41 -8.22 -6.36
N THR A 69 6.07 -9.03 -5.37
CA THR A 69 5.10 -10.13 -5.51
C THR A 69 3.71 -9.62 -5.88
N ASN A 70 3.30 -8.47 -5.33
CA ASN A 70 1.97 -7.90 -5.53
C ASN A 70 1.96 -6.72 -6.52
N LYS A 71 3.03 -6.53 -7.29
CA LYS A 71 3.25 -5.35 -8.12
C LYS A 71 2.10 -5.07 -9.08
N ASP A 72 1.63 -6.09 -9.80
CA ASP A 72 0.60 -5.92 -10.82
C ASP A 72 -0.75 -5.52 -10.20
N LEU A 73 -1.13 -6.16 -9.09
CA LEU A 73 -2.33 -5.79 -8.34
C LEU A 73 -2.23 -4.35 -7.82
N LEU A 74 -1.13 -3.99 -7.17
CA LEU A 74 -0.96 -2.66 -6.59
C LEU A 74 -0.95 -1.57 -7.67
N ASN A 75 -0.32 -1.82 -8.82
CA ASN A 75 -0.34 -0.91 -9.95
C ASN A 75 -1.76 -0.70 -10.50
N ALA A 76 -2.54 -1.77 -10.65
CA ALA A 76 -3.93 -1.68 -11.10
C ALA A 76 -4.78 -0.87 -10.11
N LEU A 77 -4.61 -1.09 -8.80
CA LEU A 77 -5.29 -0.33 -7.76
C LEU A 77 -4.88 1.15 -7.73
N TRP A 78 -3.61 1.45 -8.02
CA TRP A 78 -3.14 2.84 -8.13
C TRP A 78 -3.72 3.56 -9.34
N GLN A 79 -3.86 2.87 -10.48
CA GLN A 79 -4.54 3.41 -11.65
C GLN A 79 -6.01 3.67 -11.37
N GLU A 80 -6.73 2.71 -10.77
CA GLU A 80 -8.13 2.87 -10.35
C GLU A 80 -8.30 4.08 -9.42
N ALA A 81 -7.42 4.23 -8.43
CA ALA A 81 -7.46 5.35 -7.49
C ALA A 81 -7.17 6.70 -8.17
N GLY A 82 -6.23 6.74 -9.13
CA GLY A 82 -5.93 7.94 -9.91
C GLY A 82 -7.08 8.36 -10.81
N GLU A 83 -7.71 7.41 -11.51
CA GLU A 83 -8.89 7.67 -12.34
C GLU A 83 -10.08 8.14 -11.51
N GLN A 84 -10.30 7.55 -10.32
CA GLN A 84 -11.35 7.99 -9.41
C GLN A 84 -11.10 9.42 -8.92
N PHE A 85 -9.85 9.75 -8.58
CA PHE A 85 -9.47 11.11 -8.19
C PHE A 85 -9.74 12.15 -9.29
N VAL A 86 -9.46 11.82 -10.55
CA VAL A 86 -9.78 12.71 -11.69
C VAL A 86 -11.29 12.88 -11.85
N LYS A 87 -12.08 11.79 -11.81
CA LYS A 87 -13.55 11.86 -11.88
C LYS A 87 -14.15 12.69 -10.75
N ASP A 88 -13.62 12.56 -9.54
CA ASP A 88 -14.08 13.32 -8.39
C ASP A 88 -13.79 14.82 -8.59
N ILE A 89 -12.64 15.20 -9.14
CA ILE A 89 -12.31 16.59 -9.51
C ILE A 89 -13.25 17.12 -10.61
N ASP A 90 -13.46 16.35 -11.69
CA ASP A 90 -14.32 16.76 -12.80
C ASP A 90 -15.78 16.98 -12.33
N SER A 91 -16.26 16.13 -11.42
CA SER A 91 -17.60 16.27 -10.83
C SER A 91 -17.74 17.51 -9.94
N ILE A 92 -16.65 17.94 -9.28
CA ILE A 92 -16.61 19.18 -8.49
C ILE A 92 -16.54 20.41 -9.42
N GLY A 93 -15.82 20.31 -10.54
CA GLY A 93 -15.76 21.35 -11.57
C GLY A 93 -17.11 21.56 -12.27
N SER A 94 -17.79 20.48 -12.65
CA SER A 94 -19.10 20.55 -13.33
C SER A 94 -20.18 21.16 -12.43
N ARG A 95 -20.22 20.84 -11.13
CA ARG A 95 -21.17 21.44 -10.17
C ARG A 95 -20.97 22.95 -9.93
N ARG A 96 -19.83 23.51 -10.30
CA ARG A 96 -19.57 24.96 -10.23
C ARG A 96 -19.98 25.69 -11.50
N SER A 97 -20.05 25.00 -12.63
CA SER A 97 -20.43 25.60 -13.91
C SER A 97 -21.95 25.77 -14.08
N ASP A 98 -22.75 24.93 -13.42
CA ASP A 98 -24.22 24.94 -13.58
C ASP A 98 -24.95 25.94 -12.64
N ASN A 99 -24.22 26.76 -11.87
CA ASN A 99 -24.79 27.72 -10.91
C ASN A 99 -24.58 29.20 -11.30
N GLU A 100 -24.04 29.51 -12.49
CA GLU A 100 -23.76 30.89 -12.96
C GLU A 100 -24.53 31.29 -14.24
N GLU A 101 -25.65 30.63 -14.57
CA GLU A 101 -26.56 31.07 -15.63
C GLU A 101 -28.00 31.19 -15.10
N ASP A 102 -28.26 32.16 -14.23
CA ASP A 102 -29.60 32.71 -13.97
C ASP A 102 -29.46 33.95 -13.08
N ASN A 103 -29.11 35.10 -13.65
CA ASN A 103 -29.51 36.45 -13.19
C ASN A 103 -28.83 37.52 -14.05
N GLU A 104 -29.41 37.84 -15.20
CA GLU A 104 -29.45 39.23 -15.69
C GLU A 104 -30.62 39.38 -16.66
N SER A 105 -31.77 39.77 -16.11
CA SER A 105 -32.89 40.32 -16.84
C SER A 105 -33.43 41.46 -15.97
N ASP A 106 -33.01 42.68 -16.28
CA ASP A 106 -33.75 43.93 -16.06
C ASP A 106 -33.19 45.03 -16.98
#